data_AF-A0AAD7W690-F1
#
_entry.id   AF-A0AAD7W690-F1
#
_cell.length_a   1.000
_cell.length_b   1.000
_cell.length_c   1.000
_cell.angle_alpha   90.00
_cell.angle_beta   90.00
_cell.angle_gamma   90.00
#
_symmetry.space_group_name_H-M   'P 1'
#
loop_
_entity.id
_entity.type
_entity.pdbx_description
1 polymer ?
#
loop_
_entity_poly.entity_id
_entity_poly.type
_entity_poly.pdbx_seq_one_letter_code
_entity_poly.pdbx_strand_id
1 'polypeptide(L)' 'MWILSLLLMVAIVSCTQSANEPSNMTYVKVTVDKLLKGYDIRLRPDFGGAPVDVGMSIDISSIDMVSEVNM' A
#
# COMPACT_ATOMS: atom_id res chain seq x y z
N MET A 1 43.09 6.27 -29.33
CA MET A 1 42.90 7.13 -28.14
C MET A 1 41.42 7.43 -27.85
N TRP A 2 40.60 7.77 -28.84
CA TRP A 2 39.16 8.08 -28.65
C TRP A 2 38.26 6.87 -28.36
N ILE A 3 38.52 5.72 -28.99
CA ILE A 3 37.76 4.47 -28.77
C ILE A 3 37.90 3.96 -27.33
N LEU A 4 39.10 4.08 -26.74
CA LEU A 4 39.35 3.67 -25.35
C LEU A 4 38.61 4.58 -24.36
N SER A 5 38.54 5.89 -24.66
CA SER A 5 37.75 6.86 -23.89
C SER A 5 36.25 6.53 -23.95
N LEU A 6 35.75 6.20 -25.14
CA LEU A 6 34.34 5.81 -25.33
C LEU A 6 33.99 4.52 -24.56
N LEU A 7 34.87 3.52 -24.59
CA LEU A 7 34.72 2.26 -23.84
C LEU A 7 34.72 2.49 -22.32
N LEU A 8 35.57 3.39 -21.83
CA LEU A 8 35.63 3.75 -20.41
C LEU A 8 34.35 4.46 -19.96
N MET A 9 33.81 5.36 -20.79
CA MET A 9 32.55 6.05 -20.50
C MET A 9 31.36 5.10 -20.48
N VAL A 10 31.30 4.12 -21.41
CA VAL A 10 30.28 3.08 -21.41
C VAL A 10 30.39 2.20 -20.16
N ALA A 11 31.59 1.78 -19.78
CA ALA A 11 31.81 0.98 -18.57
C ALA A 11 31.38 1.71 -17.28
N ILE A 12 31.67 3.02 -17.17
CA ILE A 12 31.27 3.84 -16.02
C ILE A 12 29.74 3.99 -15.96
N VAL A 13 29.06 4.13 -17.11
CA VAL A 13 27.59 4.18 -17.19
C VAL A 13 26.94 2.83 -16.86
N SER A 14 27.55 1.71 -17.24
CA SER A 14 27.06 0.37 -16.89
C SER A 14 27.18 0.08 -15.41
N CYS A 15 28.26 0.53 -14.76
CA CYS A 15 28.50 0.31 -13.33
C CYS A 15 27.54 1.08 -12.41
N THR A 16 26.91 2.17 -12.89
CA THR A 16 25.94 2.94 -12.08
C THR A 16 24.51 2.39 -12.16
N GLN A 17 24.20 1.51 -13.12
CA GLN A 17 22.87 0.90 -13.26
C GLN A 17 22.67 -0.37 -12.41
N SER A 18 23.75 -0.97 -11.90
CA SER A 18 23.70 -2.29 -11.25
C SER A 18 23.07 -2.30 -9.84
N ALA A 19 22.73 -1.15 -9.25
CA ALA A 19 22.28 -1.06 -7.85
C ALA A 19 20.87 -0.50 -7.68
N ASN A 20 20.05 -0.46 -8.74
CA ASN A 20 18.72 0.13 -8.68
C ASN A 20 17.61 -0.89 -8.98
N GLU A 21 17.76 -2.10 -8.44
CA GLU A 21 16.61 -3.00 -8.28
C GLU A 21 15.63 -2.31 -7.31
N PRO A 22 14.41 -1.95 -7.75
CA PRO A 22 13.44 -1.35 -6.86
C PRO A 22 13.16 -2.33 -5.72
N SER A 23 13.52 -1.94 -4.50
CA SER A 23 13.24 -2.73 -3.31
C SER A 23 11.76 -3.13 -3.28
N ASN A 24 11.43 -4.28 -2.68
CA ASN A 24 10.03 -4.70 -2.50
C ASN A 24 9.15 -3.57 -1.91
N MET A 25 9.70 -2.75 -1.01
CA MET A 25 8.98 -1.60 -0.45
C MET A 25 8.60 -0.54 -1.48
N THR A 26 9.42 -0.33 -2.51
CA THR A 26 9.10 0.60 -3.62
C THR A 26 7.83 0.14 -4.35
N TYR A 27 7.69 -1.17 -4.57
CA TYR A 27 6.50 -1.75 -5.18
C TYR A 27 5.26 -1.64 -4.29
N VAL A 28 5.41 -1.95 -2.99
CA VAL A 28 4.33 -1.81 -2.00
C VAL A 28 3.85 -0.35 -1.94
N LYS A 29 4.78 0.62 -1.88
CA LYS A 29 4.44 2.04 -1.86
C LYS A 29 3.62 2.45 -3.07
N VAL A 30 4.11 2.13 -4.28
CA VAL A 30 3.41 2.46 -5.54
C VAL A 30 2.03 1.81 -5.58
N THR A 31 1.88 0.62 -5.03
CA THR A 31 0.60 -0.09 -4.98
C THR A 31 -0.39 0.58 -4.03
N VAL A 32 0.04 0.93 -2.81
CA VAL A 32 -0.80 1.65 -1.85
C VAL A 32 -1.18 3.04 -2.37
N ASP A 33 -0.24 3.76 -2.98
CA ASP A 33 -0.51 5.07 -3.59
C ASP A 33 -1.60 4.98 -4.67
N LYS A 34 -1.62 3.90 -5.46
CA LYS A 34 -2.66 3.66 -6.48
C LYS A 34 -4.02 3.36 -5.87
N LEU A 35 -4.08 2.63 -4.75
CA LEU A 35 -5.35 2.33 -4.07
C LEU A 35 -6.01 3.60 -3.52
N LEU A 36 -5.20 4.55 -3.03
CA LEU A 36 -5.70 5.79 -2.44
C LEU A 36 -6.01 6.87 -3.49
N LYS A 37 -5.34 6.83 -4.64
CA LYS A 37 -5.52 7.83 -5.70
C LYS A 37 -6.93 7.75 -6.31
N GLY A 38 -7.74 8.78 -6.07
CA GLY A 38 -9.09 8.87 -6.62
C GLY A 38 -10.15 8.08 -5.84
N TYR A 39 -9.81 7.56 -4.67
CA TYR A 39 -10.76 6.93 -3.76
C TYR A 39 -11.67 7.99 -3.11
N ASP A 40 -12.98 7.95 -3.37
CA ASP A 40 -13.96 8.82 -2.71
C ASP A 40 -14.52 8.13 -1.47
N ILE A 41 -14.06 8.58 -0.29
CA ILE A 41 -14.44 8.03 1.02
C ILE A 41 -15.93 8.15 1.34
N ARG A 42 -16.68 8.96 0.59
CA ARG A 42 -18.10 9.23 0.86
C ARG A 42 -19.02 8.23 0.18
N LEU A 43 -18.53 7.50 -0.81
CA LEU A 43 -19.30 6.50 -1.53
C LEU A 43 -19.05 5.14 -0.88
N ARG A 44 -20.14 4.44 -0.54
CA ARG A 44 -20.03 3.02 -0.18
C ARG A 44 -19.60 2.19 -1.41
N PRO A 45 -18.97 1.02 -1.21
CA PRO A 45 -18.80 0.06 -2.29
C PRO A 45 -20.14 -0.27 -2.97
N ASP A 46 -20.11 -0.53 -4.27
CA ASP A 46 -21.29 -0.82 -5.09
C ASP A 46 -22.42 0.23 -4.94
N PHE A 47 -22.05 1.51 -4.97
CA PHE A 47 -22.99 2.64 -4.87
C PHE A 47 -24.04 2.59 -5.99
N GLY A 48 -25.31 2.50 -5.62
CA GLY A 48 -26.45 2.34 -6.54
C GLY A 48 -26.73 0.90 -6.98
N GLY A 49 -25.91 -0.07 -6.57
CA GLY A 49 -26.10 -1.49 -6.80
C GLY A 49 -26.69 -2.24 -5.59
N ALA A 50 -26.30 -3.50 -5.46
CA ALA A 50 -26.71 -4.36 -4.35
C ALA A 50 -26.21 -3.82 -2.98
N PRO A 51 -26.84 -4.25 -1.87
CA PRO A 51 -26.31 -3.99 -0.53
C PRO A 51 -24.92 -4.60 -0.34
N VAL A 52 -24.10 -3.95 0.48
CA VAL A 52 -22.78 -4.48 0.89
C VAL A 52 -22.96 -5.27 2.18
N ASP A 53 -22.55 -6.54 2.16
CA ASP A 53 -22.59 -7.39 3.35
C ASP A 53 -21.46 -7.02 4.31
N VAL A 54 -21.81 -6.78 5.57
CA VAL A 54 -20.87 -6.44 6.64
C VAL A 54 -20.87 -7.55 7.69
N GLY A 55 -19.79 -8.33 7.75
CA GLY A 55 -19.56 -9.31 8.81
C GLY A 55 -19.07 -8.63 10.08
N MET A 56 -19.73 -8.89 11.21
CA MET A 56 -19.34 -8.38 12.52
C MET A 56 -18.69 -9.51 13.34
N SER A 57 -17.60 -9.19 14.04
CA SER A 57 -16.94 -10.06 15.01
C SER A 57 -16.71 -9.29 16.30
N ILE A 58 -17.18 -9.83 17.42
CA ILE A 58 -17.07 -9.20 18.73
C ILE A 58 -16.20 -10.12 19.60
N ASP A 59 -15.12 -9.55 20.13
CA ASP A 59 -14.27 -10.19 21.12
C ASP A 59 -14.39 -9.45 22.45
N ILE A 60 -14.73 -10.17 23.51
CA ILE A 60 -15.01 -9.60 24.83
C ILE A 60 -13.79 -9.82 25.71
N SER A 61 -13.06 -8.74 26.01
CA SER A 61 -11.92 -8.81 26.91
C SER A 61 -12.34 -9.02 28.37
N SER A 62 -13.34 -8.27 28.83
CA SER A 62 -13.88 -8.37 30.20
C SER A 62 -15.28 -7.77 30.26
N ILE A 63 -16.04 -8.13 31.28
CA ILE A 63 -17.30 -7.49 31.65
C ILE A 63 -17.05 -6.80 32.99
N ASP A 64 -17.33 -5.50 33.07
CA ASP A 64 -17.00 -4.69 34.24
C ASP A 64 -17.98 -4.94 35.41
N MET A 65 -19.01 -4.11 35.55
CA MET A 65 -20.04 -4.26 36.59
C MET A 65 -21.42 -4.25 35.94
N VAL A 66 -22.28 -5.15 36.40
CA VAL A 66 -23.69 -5.20 35.97
C VAL A 66 -24.53 -4.53 37.04
N SER A 67 -25.24 -3.46 36.67
CA SER A 67 -26.09 -2.69 37.59
C SER A 67 -27.49 -3.27 37.65
N GLU A 68 -27.97 -3.60 38.85
CA GLU A 68 -29.34 -4.06 39.07
C GLU A 68 -30.36 -2.92 39.10
N VAL A 69 -29.92 -1.69 39.39
CA VAL A 69 -30.80 -0.52 39.56
C VAL A 69 -30.95 0.25 38.25
N ASN A 70 -29.99 0.14 37.33
CA ASN A 70 -29.88 0.95 36.13
C ASN A 70 -30.07 0.11 34.86
N MET A 71 -31.15 -0.68 34.85
CA MET A 71 -31.62 -1.43 33.68
C MET A 71 -32.51 -0.58 32.78
#